data_AF-A0A0D2BR14-F1
#
_entry.id   AF-A0A0D2BR14-F1
#
_cell.length_a   1.000
_cell.length_b   1.000
_cell.length_c   1.000
_cell.angle_alpha   90.00
_cell.angle_beta   90.00
_cell.angle_gamma   90.00
#
_symmetry.space_group_name_H-M   'P 1'
#
loop_
_entity.id
_entity.type
_entity.pdbx_description
1 polymer ?
#
loop_
_entity_poly.entity_id
_entity_poly.type
_entity_poly.pdbx_seq_one_letter_code
_entity_poly.pdbx_strand_id
1 'polypeptide(L)'
;MFEALVALSQANLTIQGWTLTGPDPDALYHYDRAIQRLRALLSQQRLYRQDAVLFAIIALMGANFLTNDLAAFEIHLGGLRRIVALRGGLEQLGWQAIYSRVAPANNVCLPYPYHRQPIDSLAELIPALPAGFRNLALNYRLSVPVMTLIHRVAIKGESIDQTHQQAPTPTINAVNMQEVEYCVRLLTCPDITLLERACCIGLLVAVMDSSRTERFSPYYEQQLQFHSEELVGNRDMFREDIDLSEFYVWAAFDIAATIVPPRRGVLSPNYRSDIRFELLLAVWRQ
;
A
#
# COMPACT_ATOMS: atom_id res chain seq x y z
N MET A 1 -16.52 -18.60 2.33
CA MET A 1 -16.49 -17.33 3.07
C MET A 1 -15.93 -17.51 4.47
N PHE A 2 -16.60 -18.23 5.39
CA PHE A 2 -16.13 -18.40 6.78
C PHE A 2 -14.65 -18.80 6.89
N GLU A 3 -14.25 -19.89 6.21
CA GLU A 3 -12.84 -20.36 6.23
C GLU A 3 -11.85 -19.29 5.73
N ALA A 4 -12.23 -18.51 4.70
CA ALA A 4 -11.38 -17.44 4.17
C ALA A 4 -11.23 -16.28 5.17
N LEU A 5 -12.29 -15.97 5.93
CA LEU A 5 -12.24 -14.97 6.99
C LEU A 5 -11.37 -15.44 8.16
N VAL A 6 -11.48 -16.72 8.55
CA VAL A 6 -10.62 -17.28 9.60
C VAL A 6 -9.15 -17.27 9.16
N ALA A 7 -8.85 -17.68 7.92
CA ALA A 7 -7.49 -17.61 7.37
C ALA A 7 -6.93 -16.19 7.37
N LEU A 8 -7.73 -15.20 6.95
CA LEU A 8 -7.36 -13.78 6.99
C LEU A 8 -7.09 -13.31 8.43
N SER A 9 -7.99 -13.64 9.37
CA SER A 9 -7.84 -13.25 10.77
C SER A 9 -6.60 -13.87 11.41
N GLN A 10 -6.32 -15.15 11.13
CA GLN A 10 -5.13 -15.83 11.65
C GLN A 10 -3.86 -15.25 11.05
N ALA A 11 -3.79 -15.07 9.72
CA ALA A 11 -2.66 -14.41 9.07
C ALA A 11 -2.38 -13.02 9.68
N ASN A 12 -3.43 -12.26 9.98
CA ASN A 12 -3.32 -10.97 10.66
C ASN A 12 -2.77 -11.11 12.08
N LEU A 13 -3.21 -12.09 12.86
CA LEU A 13 -2.69 -12.35 14.21
C LEU A 13 -1.23 -12.78 14.20
N THR A 14 -0.79 -13.60 13.24
CA THR A 14 0.61 -14.03 13.10
C THR A 14 1.53 -12.83 12.83
N ILE A 15 1.12 -11.95 11.93
CA ILE A 15 1.83 -10.69 11.61
C ILE A 15 1.91 -9.78 12.84
N GLN A 16 0.87 -9.78 13.68
CA GLN A 16 0.84 -9.02 14.94
C GLN A 16 1.67 -9.64 16.06
N GLY A 17 1.91 -10.95 16.03
CA GLY A 17 2.68 -11.69 17.04
C GLY A 17 4.20 -11.62 16.85
N TRP A 18 4.68 -11.09 15.72
CA TRP A 18 6.12 -11.01 15.38
C TRP A 18 6.84 -12.36 15.49
N THR A 19 6.14 -13.46 15.25
CA THR A 19 6.73 -14.79 15.34
C THR A 19 7.50 -15.09 14.04
N LEU A 20 8.81 -15.32 14.16
CA LEU A 20 9.72 -15.71 13.06
C LEU A 20 9.41 -17.13 12.50
N THR A 21 8.34 -17.77 12.98
CA THR A 21 8.02 -19.17 12.76
C THR A 21 7.16 -19.38 11.52
N GLY A 22 7.62 -18.92 10.34
CA GLY A 22 6.99 -19.24 9.06
C GLY A 22 5.47 -18.94 8.97
N PRO A 23 4.78 -19.45 7.94
CA PRO A 23 3.33 -19.31 7.82
C PRO A 23 2.60 -20.13 8.90
N ASP A 24 1.61 -19.53 9.55
CA ASP A 24 0.80 -20.16 10.58
C ASP A 24 0.06 -21.40 10.03
N PRO A 25 0.30 -22.61 10.60
CA PRO A 25 -0.37 -23.84 10.19
C PRO A 25 -1.90 -23.74 10.19
N ASP A 26 -2.48 -23.01 11.14
CA ASP A 26 -3.93 -22.85 11.22
C ASP A 26 -4.45 -21.92 10.10
N ALA A 27 -3.74 -20.81 9.85
CA ALA A 27 -4.02 -19.95 8.71
C ALA A 27 -3.97 -20.71 7.38
N LEU A 28 -2.93 -21.54 7.16
CA LEU A 28 -2.79 -22.37 5.96
C LEU A 28 -3.90 -23.40 5.82
N TYR A 29 -4.26 -24.10 6.91
CA TYR A 29 -5.35 -25.07 6.91
C TYR A 29 -6.68 -24.45 6.47
N HIS A 30 -7.03 -23.31 7.06
CA HIS A 30 -8.26 -22.60 6.72
C HIS A 30 -8.20 -22.01 5.30
N TYR A 31 -7.03 -21.55 4.86
CA TYR A 31 -6.80 -21.06 3.51
C TYR A 31 -7.06 -22.15 2.45
N ASP A 32 -6.47 -23.33 2.61
CA ASP A 32 -6.65 -24.45 1.68
C ASP A 32 -8.11 -24.91 1.64
N ARG A 33 -8.76 -24.99 2.81
CA ARG A 33 -10.18 -25.35 2.89
C ARG A 33 -11.08 -24.32 2.21
N ALA A 34 -10.73 -23.03 2.32
CA ALA A 34 -11.43 -21.95 1.64
C ALA A 34 -11.29 -22.08 0.11
N ILE A 35 -10.09 -22.36 -0.41
CA ILE A 35 -9.86 -22.58 -1.83
C ILE A 35 -10.64 -23.80 -2.35
N GLN A 36 -10.58 -24.93 -1.64
CA GLN A 36 -11.30 -26.15 -2.04
C GLN A 36 -12.80 -25.90 -2.16
N ARG A 37 -13.40 -25.24 -1.14
CA ARG A 37 -14.83 -24.89 -1.15
C ARG A 37 -15.17 -23.89 -2.23
N LEU A 38 -14.33 -22.89 -2.45
CA LEU A 38 -14.53 -21.88 -3.50
C LEU A 38 -14.51 -22.54 -4.88
N ARG A 39 -13.55 -23.42 -5.16
CA ARG A 39 -13.47 -24.18 -6.41
C ARG A 39 -14.70 -25.07 -6.62
N ALA A 40 -15.12 -25.78 -5.56
CA ALA A 40 -16.30 -26.65 -5.61
C ALA A 40 -17.62 -25.87 -5.82
N LEU A 41 -17.68 -24.62 -5.37
CA LEU A 41 -18.82 -23.73 -5.60
C LEU A 41 -18.79 -23.15 -7.01
N LEU A 42 -17.62 -22.73 -7.49
CA LEU A 42 -17.45 -22.16 -8.84
C LEU A 42 -17.62 -23.20 -9.96
N SER A 43 -17.46 -24.50 -9.68
CA SER A 43 -17.75 -25.57 -10.64
C SER A 43 -19.26 -25.79 -10.86
N GLN A 44 -20.10 -25.26 -9.98
CA GLN A 44 -21.56 -25.36 -10.10
C GLN A 44 -22.11 -24.15 -10.87
N GLN A 45 -23.04 -24.41 -11.80
CA GLN A 45 -23.60 -23.34 -12.63
C GLN A 45 -24.29 -22.27 -11.78
N ARG A 46 -24.05 -21.00 -12.13
CA ARG A 46 -24.69 -19.79 -11.56
C ARG A 46 -24.40 -19.49 -10.08
N LEU A 47 -23.74 -20.36 -9.31
CA LEU A 47 -23.41 -20.08 -7.90
C LEU A 47 -22.34 -18.99 -7.74
N TYR A 48 -21.58 -18.66 -8.79
CA TYR A 48 -20.67 -17.52 -8.83
C TYR A 48 -21.35 -16.17 -8.54
N ARG A 49 -22.70 -16.09 -8.56
CA ARG A 49 -23.50 -14.89 -8.27
C ARG A 49 -23.72 -14.61 -6.78
N GLN A 50 -23.36 -15.54 -5.88
CA GLN A 50 -23.53 -15.33 -4.43
C GLN A 50 -22.48 -14.37 -3.86
N ASP A 51 -22.86 -13.34 -3.11
CA ASP A 51 -21.90 -12.36 -2.55
C ASP A 51 -20.83 -12.98 -1.67
N ALA A 52 -21.15 -14.10 -1.00
CA ALA A 52 -20.20 -14.91 -0.24
C ALA A 52 -18.96 -15.34 -1.06
N VAL A 53 -19.08 -15.45 -2.38
CA VAL A 53 -17.97 -15.74 -3.31
C VAL A 53 -17.04 -14.52 -3.44
N LEU A 54 -17.60 -13.32 -3.61
CA LEU A 54 -16.82 -12.09 -3.68
C LEU A 54 -16.07 -11.85 -2.37
N PHE A 55 -16.78 -11.93 -1.24
CA PHE A 55 -16.17 -11.78 0.09
C PHE A 55 -15.11 -12.86 0.38
N ALA A 56 -15.33 -14.10 -0.07
CA ALA A 56 -14.32 -15.14 0.08
C ALA A 56 -13.05 -14.84 -0.73
N ILE A 57 -13.19 -14.36 -1.97
CA ILE A 57 -12.04 -14.01 -2.81
C ILE A 57 -11.30 -12.79 -2.22
N ILE A 58 -12.02 -11.76 -1.78
CA ILE A 58 -11.42 -10.59 -1.12
C ILE A 58 -10.68 -10.99 0.16
N ALA A 59 -11.26 -11.89 0.97
CA ALA A 59 -10.60 -12.36 2.18
C ALA A 59 -9.34 -13.19 1.86
N LEU A 60 -9.36 -14.02 0.82
CA LEU A 60 -8.17 -14.75 0.34
C LEU A 60 -7.10 -13.81 -0.22
N MET A 61 -7.50 -12.75 -0.93
CA MET A 61 -6.57 -11.68 -1.34
C MET A 61 -5.93 -11.03 -0.12
N GLY A 62 -6.72 -10.65 0.88
CA GLY A 62 -6.18 -10.09 2.12
C GLY A 62 -5.20 -11.05 2.82
N ALA A 63 -5.53 -12.34 2.90
CA ALA A 63 -4.63 -13.33 3.49
C ALA A 63 -3.30 -13.44 2.72
N ASN A 64 -3.35 -13.48 1.39
CA ASN A 64 -2.15 -13.49 0.53
C ASN A 64 -1.33 -12.22 0.62
N PHE A 65 -2.01 -11.07 0.74
CA PHE A 65 -1.36 -9.79 0.91
C PHE A 65 -0.59 -9.77 2.23
N LEU A 66 -1.24 -10.18 3.31
CA LEU A 66 -0.66 -10.30 4.65
C LEU A 66 0.53 -11.28 4.67
N THR A 67 0.39 -12.44 4.04
CA THR A 67 1.50 -13.41 3.93
C THR A 67 2.50 -13.08 2.82
N ASN A 68 2.35 -11.94 2.14
CA ASN A 68 3.22 -11.46 1.07
C ASN A 68 3.36 -12.43 -0.11
N ASP A 69 2.35 -13.27 -0.34
CA ASP A 69 2.19 -14.08 -1.55
C ASP A 69 1.47 -13.27 -2.63
N LEU A 70 2.20 -12.30 -3.19
CA LEU A 70 1.66 -11.38 -4.20
C LEU A 70 1.28 -12.10 -5.50
N ALA A 71 1.90 -13.23 -5.82
CA ALA A 71 1.53 -14.05 -6.96
C ALA A 71 0.13 -14.65 -6.79
N ALA A 72 -0.16 -15.23 -5.61
CA ALA A 72 -1.50 -15.74 -5.31
C ALA A 72 -2.53 -14.60 -5.17
N PHE A 73 -2.13 -13.44 -4.62
CA PHE A 73 -2.97 -12.24 -4.57
C PHE A 73 -3.46 -11.85 -5.97
N GLU A 74 -2.57 -11.82 -6.96
CA GLU A 74 -2.91 -11.46 -8.34
C GLU A 74 -3.83 -12.46 -9.01
N ILE A 75 -3.61 -13.76 -8.78
CA ILE A 75 -4.50 -14.81 -9.29
C ILE A 75 -5.93 -14.57 -8.77
N HIS A 76 -6.08 -14.27 -7.48
CA HIS A 76 -7.40 -13.99 -6.90
C HIS A 76 -7.98 -12.65 -7.37
N LEU A 77 -7.16 -11.61 -7.56
CA LEU A 77 -7.59 -10.32 -8.12
C LEU A 77 -8.11 -10.49 -9.56
N GLY A 78 -7.40 -11.25 -10.40
CA GLY A 78 -7.83 -11.60 -11.75
C GLY A 78 -9.14 -12.38 -11.74
N GLY A 79 -9.27 -13.34 -10.83
CA GLY A 79 -10.51 -14.08 -10.59
C GLY A 79 -11.67 -13.17 -10.17
N LEU A 80 -11.42 -12.24 -9.24
CA LEU A 80 -12.40 -11.26 -8.76
C LEU A 80 -12.90 -10.39 -9.91
N ARG A 81 -11.99 -9.78 -10.70
CA ARG A 81 -12.34 -8.97 -11.88
C ARG A 81 -13.23 -9.74 -12.85
N ARG A 82 -12.94 -11.02 -13.07
CA ARG A 82 -13.76 -11.89 -13.95
C ARG A 82 -15.15 -12.15 -13.37
N ILE A 83 -15.28 -12.41 -12.08
CA ILE A 83 -16.59 -12.61 -11.43
C ILE A 83 -17.41 -11.31 -11.46
N VAL A 84 -16.78 -10.16 -11.20
CA VAL A 84 -17.43 -8.84 -11.29
C VAL A 84 -17.97 -8.62 -12.70
N ALA A 85 -17.18 -8.91 -13.74
CA ALA A 85 -17.62 -8.81 -15.13
C ALA A 85 -18.80 -9.75 -15.43
N LEU A 86 -18.75 -11.01 -14.97
CA LEU A 86 -19.85 -11.99 -15.13
C LEU A 86 -21.14 -11.62 -14.39
N ARG A 87 -21.06 -10.68 -13.44
CA ARG A 87 -22.20 -10.10 -12.72
C ARG A 87 -22.68 -8.78 -13.29
N GLY A 88 -22.13 -8.35 -14.43
CA GLY A 88 -22.56 -7.12 -15.10
C GLY A 88 -21.81 -5.86 -14.67
N GLY A 89 -20.66 -6.01 -14.01
CA GLY A 89 -19.80 -4.90 -13.62
C GLY A 89 -19.99 -4.44 -12.17
N LEU A 90 -19.13 -3.52 -11.73
CA LEU A 90 -19.04 -3.06 -10.34
C LEU A 90 -20.34 -2.39 -9.85
N GLU A 91 -21.00 -1.64 -10.73
CA GLU A 91 -22.24 -0.90 -10.46
C GLU A 91 -23.41 -1.83 -10.07
N GLN A 92 -23.43 -3.05 -10.62
CA GLN A 92 -24.50 -4.02 -10.38
C GLN A 92 -24.34 -4.80 -9.07
N LEU A 93 -23.23 -4.64 -8.36
CA LEU A 93 -22.97 -5.36 -7.11
C LEU A 93 -23.69 -4.76 -5.90
N GLY A 94 -24.33 -3.59 -6.04
CA GLY A 94 -24.99 -2.90 -4.94
C GLY A 94 -24.05 -2.42 -3.83
N TRP A 95 -22.73 -2.49 -4.05
CA TRP A 95 -21.71 -2.12 -3.06
C TRP A 95 -21.75 -0.65 -2.70
N GLN A 96 -22.25 0.22 -3.58
CA GLN A 96 -22.52 1.63 -3.25
C GLN A 96 -23.46 1.77 -2.03
N ALA A 97 -24.44 0.87 -1.88
CA ALA A 97 -25.33 0.82 -0.72
C ALA A 97 -24.65 0.24 0.54
N ILE A 98 -23.57 -0.54 0.38
CA ILE A 98 -22.75 -1.03 1.49
C ILE A 98 -21.78 0.07 1.92
N TYR A 99 -21.10 0.75 1.00
CA TYR A 99 -20.26 1.91 1.28
C TYR A 99 -21.06 3.01 1.99
N SER A 100 -22.30 3.30 1.58
CA SER A 100 -23.14 4.31 2.25
C SER A 100 -23.75 3.87 3.58
N ARG A 101 -23.75 2.55 3.89
CA ARG A 101 -24.21 2.00 5.19
C ARG A 101 -23.05 1.70 6.15
N VAL A 102 -21.86 1.46 5.63
CA VAL A 102 -20.60 1.22 6.36
C VAL A 102 -19.77 2.49 6.49
N ALA A 103 -20.06 3.53 5.73
CA ALA A 103 -19.76 4.91 6.09
C ALA A 103 -20.95 5.44 6.90
N PRO A 104 -20.89 5.40 8.24
CA PRO A 104 -21.70 6.34 8.99
C PRO A 104 -21.26 7.74 8.57
N ALA A 105 -22.25 8.62 8.54
CA ALA A 105 -22.08 10.06 8.64
C ALA A 105 -20.79 10.45 9.39
N ASN A 106 -20.09 11.45 8.86
CA ASN A 106 -19.14 12.33 9.54
C ASN A 106 -18.96 12.02 11.04
N ASN A 107 -17.74 11.63 11.44
CA ASN A 107 -17.31 11.39 12.83
C ASN A 107 -17.62 10.03 13.45
N VAL A 108 -17.36 8.91 12.76
CA VAL A 108 -17.04 7.67 13.47
C VAL A 108 -15.54 7.44 13.41
N CYS A 109 -14.87 8.03 14.39
CA CYS A 109 -13.64 7.46 14.93
C CYS A 109 -14.01 6.09 15.48
N LEU A 110 -13.96 5.05 14.64
CA LEU A 110 -13.89 3.68 15.13
C LEU A 110 -12.63 3.66 16.02
N PRO A 111 -12.74 3.36 17.32
CA PRO A 111 -11.56 3.08 18.12
C PRO A 111 -11.02 1.75 17.59
N TYR A 112 -10.18 1.83 16.56
CA TYR A 112 -9.62 0.68 15.88
C TYR A 112 -8.55 0.06 16.78
N PRO A 113 -8.58 -1.27 17.00
CA PRO A 113 -7.59 -1.96 17.83
C PRO A 113 -6.22 -2.12 17.14
N TYR A 114 -5.97 -1.43 16.02
CA TYR A 114 -4.78 -1.58 15.19
C TYR A 114 -4.07 -0.26 14.95
N HIS A 115 -3.44 0.28 15.98
CA HIS A 115 -2.28 1.13 15.84
C HIS A 115 -1.42 0.94 17.09
N ARG A 116 -0.08 0.92 16.94
CA ARG A 116 0.75 1.44 18.04
C ARG A 116 0.13 2.79 18.40
N GLN A 117 -0.07 3.04 19.70
CA GLN A 117 -0.66 4.29 20.15
C GLN A 117 0.00 5.45 19.38
N PRO A 118 -0.79 6.40 18.83
CA PRO A 118 -0.21 7.62 18.28
C PRO A 118 0.78 8.14 19.32
N ILE A 119 1.95 8.62 18.90
CA ILE A 119 2.93 9.15 19.85
C ILE A 119 2.20 10.19 20.70
N ASP A 120 2.10 9.91 22.00
CA ASP A 120 1.11 10.55 22.88
C ASP A 120 1.38 12.05 23.07
N SER A 121 2.53 12.55 22.59
CA SER A 121 2.82 13.98 22.55
C SER A 121 3.51 14.44 21.26
N LEU A 122 3.03 15.56 20.71
CA LEU A 122 3.72 16.30 19.65
C LEU A 122 5.14 16.73 20.06
N ALA A 123 5.36 16.91 21.37
CA ALA A 123 6.65 17.25 21.96
C ALA A 123 7.71 16.15 21.77
N GLU A 124 7.29 14.88 21.66
CA GLU A 124 8.18 13.75 21.34
C GLU A 124 8.25 13.49 19.83
N LEU A 125 7.12 13.66 19.13
CA LEU A 125 7.02 13.37 17.70
C LEU A 125 7.86 14.33 16.84
N ILE A 126 7.71 15.64 17.04
CA ILE A 126 8.32 16.67 16.17
C ILE A 126 9.87 16.63 16.21
N PRO A 127 10.53 16.55 17.38
CA PRO A 127 12.00 16.48 17.42
C PRO A 127 12.59 15.27 16.70
N ALA A 128 11.86 14.15 16.70
CA ALA A 128 12.27 12.89 16.11
C ALA A 128 12.08 12.82 14.58
N LEU A 129 11.42 13.81 13.97
CA LEU A 129 11.29 13.89 12.51
C LEU A 129 12.63 14.29 11.86
N PRO A 130 12.93 13.80 10.64
CA PRO A 130 14.06 14.31 9.86
C PRO A 130 13.94 15.82 9.62
N ALA A 131 15.08 16.51 9.47
CA ALA A 131 15.14 17.97 9.52
C ALA A 131 14.14 18.68 8.56
N GLY A 132 14.00 18.20 7.33
CA GLY A 132 13.04 18.75 6.36
C GLY A 132 11.59 18.64 6.82
N PHE A 133 11.17 17.46 7.25
CA PHE A 133 9.81 17.23 7.76
C PHE A 133 9.54 17.94 9.09
N ARG A 134 10.57 18.09 9.94
CA ARG A 134 10.46 18.81 11.21
C ARG A 134 10.12 20.29 10.99
N ASN A 135 10.71 20.93 9.99
CA ASN A 135 10.40 22.33 9.67
C ASN A 135 8.92 22.49 9.25
N LEU A 136 8.42 21.59 8.40
CA LEU A 136 7.02 21.58 8.00
C LEU A 136 6.07 21.36 9.17
N ALA A 137 6.42 20.45 10.09
CA ALA A 137 5.65 20.20 11.29
C ALA A 137 5.57 21.46 12.18
N LEU A 138 6.69 22.16 12.38
CA LEU A 138 6.75 23.41 13.15
C LEU A 138 5.96 24.56 12.47
N ASN A 139 5.84 24.52 11.15
CA ASN A 139 5.04 25.47 10.36
C ASN A 139 3.56 25.05 10.21
N TYR A 140 3.10 24.02 10.93
CA TYR A 140 1.72 23.51 10.88
C TYR A 140 1.29 23.02 9.48
N ARG A 141 2.25 22.58 8.66
CA ARG A 141 2.02 22.10 7.29
C ARG A 141 1.84 20.57 7.22
N LEU A 142 2.03 19.86 8.34
CA LEU A 142 1.84 18.42 8.45
C LEU A 142 0.82 18.08 9.53
N SER A 143 -0.13 17.22 9.19
CA SER A 143 -1.04 16.61 10.14
C SER A 143 -0.35 15.53 10.99
N VAL A 144 -0.92 15.27 12.17
CA VAL A 144 -0.43 14.23 13.09
C VAL A 144 -0.34 12.84 12.44
N PRO A 145 -1.31 12.40 11.62
CA PRO A 145 -1.21 11.13 10.90
C PRO A 145 0.02 11.05 9.99
N VAL A 146 0.30 12.10 9.22
CA VAL A 146 1.45 12.13 8.30
C VAL A 146 2.77 12.18 9.07
N MET A 147 2.86 12.99 10.13
CA MET A 147 4.03 13.00 11.03
C MET A 147 4.27 11.63 11.65
N THR A 148 3.21 10.91 12.02
CA THR A 148 3.29 9.55 12.59
C THR A 148 3.80 8.54 11.56
N LEU A 149 3.43 8.66 10.28
CA LEU A 149 4.01 7.85 9.21
C LEU A 149 5.51 8.16 9.03
N ILE A 150 5.86 9.44 8.87
CA ILE A 150 7.25 9.88 8.69
C ILE A 150 8.15 9.35 9.82
N HIS A 151 7.72 9.53 11.06
CA HIS A 151 8.47 9.06 12.23
C HIS A 151 8.67 7.54 12.19
N ARG A 152 7.62 6.77 11.88
CA ARG A 152 7.71 5.31 11.81
C ARG A 152 8.64 4.85 10.71
N VAL A 153 8.56 5.43 9.52
CA VAL A 153 9.45 5.09 8.40
C VAL A 153 10.89 5.49 8.71
N ALA A 154 11.12 6.69 9.25
CA ALA A 154 12.45 7.21 9.56
C ALA A 154 13.17 6.43 10.67
N ILE A 155 12.46 6.03 11.73
CA ILE A 155 13.05 5.33 12.88
C ILE A 155 13.13 3.82 12.66
N LYS A 156 12.20 3.24 11.91
CA LYS A 156 12.22 1.81 11.59
C LYS A 156 13.02 1.47 10.33
N GLY A 157 13.79 2.43 9.78
CA GLY A 157 14.62 2.25 8.58
C GLY A 157 15.43 0.95 8.60
N GLU A 158 16.06 0.60 9.73
CA GLU A 158 16.84 -0.65 9.85
C GLU A 158 15.99 -1.94 9.76
N SER A 159 14.72 -1.91 10.19
CA SER A 159 13.81 -3.04 10.02
C SER A 159 13.22 -3.08 8.61
N ILE A 160 13.06 -1.93 7.97
CA ILE A 160 12.53 -1.77 6.61
C ILE A 160 13.61 -2.16 5.57
N ASP A 161 14.88 -1.85 5.83
CA ASP A 161 16.07 -2.08 4.99
C ASP A 161 16.68 -3.50 5.10
N GLN A 162 15.85 -4.54 5.02
CA GLN A 162 16.33 -5.93 4.98
C GLN A 162 16.90 -6.35 3.60
N THR A 163 17.16 -5.41 2.69
CA THR A 163 17.84 -5.67 1.42
C THR A 163 19.32 -6.05 1.64
N HIS A 164 19.92 -5.64 2.75
CA HIS A 164 21.36 -5.77 2.99
C HIS A 164 21.80 -6.96 3.86
N GLN A 165 20.91 -7.59 4.65
CA GLN A 165 21.30 -8.75 5.46
C GLN A 165 21.06 -10.08 4.71
N GLN A 166 22.08 -10.92 4.69
CA GLN A 166 22.06 -12.31 4.20
C GLN A 166 21.24 -13.21 5.14
N ALA A 167 19.98 -12.84 5.43
CA ALA A 167 19.08 -13.71 6.16
C ALA A 167 18.70 -14.91 5.25
N PRO A 168 18.81 -16.16 5.74
CA PRO A 168 18.59 -17.37 4.95
C PRO A 168 17.12 -17.58 4.53
N THR A 169 16.21 -16.75 5.02
CA THR A 169 14.80 -16.73 4.66
C THR A 169 14.37 -15.28 4.42
N PRO A 170 13.55 -14.99 3.40
CA PRO A 170 12.92 -13.69 3.24
C PRO A 170 11.94 -13.51 4.40
N THR A 171 12.40 -12.95 5.52
CA THR A 171 11.55 -12.55 6.62
C THR A 171 10.61 -11.49 6.10
N ILE A 172 9.36 -11.87 5.86
CA ILE A 172 8.24 -10.98 5.57
C ILE A 172 8.24 -9.95 6.69
N ASN A 173 8.67 -8.72 6.42
CA ASN A 173 8.56 -7.71 7.45
C ASN A 173 7.13 -7.17 7.43
N ALA A 174 6.28 -7.75 8.28
CA ALA A 174 4.97 -7.24 8.67
C ALA A 174 4.92 -5.71 8.83
N VAL A 175 6.04 -5.09 9.24
CA VAL A 175 6.19 -3.65 9.39
C VAL A 175 6.06 -2.91 8.07
N ASN A 176 6.68 -3.37 6.98
CA ASN A 176 6.60 -2.69 5.68
C ASN A 176 5.14 -2.66 5.20
N MET A 177 4.45 -3.80 5.33
CA MET A 177 3.05 -3.93 4.94
C MET A 177 2.12 -2.99 5.73
N GLN A 178 2.35 -2.84 7.03
CA GLN A 178 1.59 -1.91 7.87
C GLN A 178 1.81 -0.45 7.49
N GLU A 179 3.05 -0.06 7.19
CA GLU A 179 3.35 1.31 6.77
C GLU A 179 2.81 1.59 5.35
N VAL A 180 2.87 0.62 4.43
CA VAL A 180 2.24 0.67 3.09
C VAL A 180 0.72 0.87 3.21
N GLU A 181 0.03 0.03 3.99
CA GLU A 181 -1.42 0.14 4.20
C GLU A 181 -1.80 1.50 4.81
N TYR A 182 -1.06 1.94 5.83
CA TYR A 182 -1.29 3.23 6.46
C TYR A 182 -1.10 4.38 5.48
N CYS A 183 -0.06 4.33 4.66
CA CYS A 183 0.23 5.34 3.66
C CYS A 183 -0.87 5.41 2.57
N VAL A 184 -1.27 4.25 2.03
CA VAL A 184 -2.37 4.17 1.05
C VAL A 184 -3.66 4.76 1.63
N ARG A 185 -3.97 4.50 2.91
CA ARG A 185 -5.13 5.09 3.58
C ARG A 185 -5.05 6.62 3.62
N LEU A 186 -3.91 7.19 3.98
CA LEU A 186 -3.72 8.65 3.96
C LEU A 186 -3.94 9.22 2.55
N LEU A 187 -3.45 8.53 1.52
CA LEU A 187 -3.66 8.93 0.11
C LEU A 187 -5.12 8.84 -0.33
N THR A 188 -5.98 8.11 0.38
CA THR A 188 -7.43 8.08 0.12
C THR A 188 -8.23 9.13 0.91
N CYS A 189 -7.60 9.85 1.84
CA CYS A 189 -8.28 10.90 2.59
C CYS A 189 -8.60 12.09 1.67
N PRO A 190 -9.85 12.57 1.62
CA PRO A 190 -10.25 13.66 0.72
C PRO A 190 -9.63 15.01 1.12
N ASP A 191 -9.33 15.19 2.41
CA ASP A 191 -8.80 16.43 2.97
C ASP A 191 -7.27 16.47 3.00
N ILE A 192 -6.58 15.50 2.39
CA ILE A 192 -5.12 15.49 2.37
C ILE A 192 -4.61 16.66 1.52
N THR A 193 -3.70 17.46 2.08
CA THR A 193 -3.09 18.57 1.33
C THR A 193 -2.18 18.04 0.23
N LEU A 194 -1.94 18.84 -0.83
CA LEU A 194 -1.01 18.45 -1.90
C LEU A 194 0.39 18.14 -1.37
N LEU A 195 0.85 18.91 -0.37
CA LEU A 195 2.13 18.70 0.29
C LEU A 195 2.18 17.34 0.99
N GLU A 196 1.18 17.04 1.82
CA GLU A 196 1.10 15.76 2.52
C GLU A 196 0.95 14.58 1.57
N ARG A 197 0.26 14.79 0.45
CA ARG A 197 0.09 13.80 -0.60
C ARG A 197 1.43 13.45 -1.26
N ALA A 198 2.23 14.45 -1.64
CA ALA A 198 3.59 14.22 -2.14
C ALA A 198 4.48 13.53 -1.11
N CYS A 199 4.40 13.95 0.16
CA CYS A 199 5.11 13.28 1.25
C CYS A 199 4.73 11.79 1.34
N CYS A 200 3.45 11.47 1.31
CA CYS A 200 2.96 10.09 1.37
C CYS A 200 3.40 9.28 0.13
N ILE A 201 3.33 9.84 -1.07
CA ILE A 201 3.80 9.18 -2.30
C ILE A 201 5.28 8.81 -2.19
N GLY A 202 6.15 9.74 -1.81
CA GLY A 202 7.57 9.48 -1.64
C GLY A 202 7.84 8.39 -0.59
N LEU A 203 7.18 8.48 0.58
CA LEU A 203 7.31 7.47 1.63
C LEU A 203 6.80 6.08 1.20
N LEU A 204 5.70 6.00 0.47
CA LEU A 204 5.17 4.75 -0.07
C LEU A 204 6.21 4.09 -0.97
N VAL A 205 6.79 4.86 -1.89
CA VAL A 205 7.81 4.37 -2.83
C VAL A 205 9.06 3.92 -2.08
N ALA A 206 9.52 4.69 -1.10
CA ALA A 206 10.68 4.33 -0.27
C ALA A 206 10.47 3.02 0.50
N VAL A 207 9.29 2.82 1.11
CA VAL A 207 8.96 1.60 1.85
C VAL A 207 8.81 0.39 0.91
N MET A 208 8.21 0.58 -0.27
CA MET A 208 8.06 -0.51 -1.24
C MET A 208 9.38 -0.86 -1.95
N ASP A 209 10.27 0.10 -2.20
CA ASP A 209 11.56 -0.12 -2.86
C ASP A 209 12.59 -0.80 -1.95
N SER A 210 12.50 -0.56 -0.64
CA SER A 210 13.27 -1.24 0.41
C SER A 210 12.76 -2.66 0.69
N SER A 211 11.54 -3.00 0.28
CA SER A 211 10.98 -4.34 0.36
C SER A 211 11.37 -5.21 -0.85
N ARG A 212 12.06 -6.33 -0.61
CA ARG A 212 12.52 -7.24 -1.69
C ARG A 212 11.37 -7.84 -2.52
N THR A 213 10.21 -8.05 -1.92
CA THR A 213 9.07 -8.74 -2.56
C THR A 213 8.14 -7.76 -3.27
N GLU A 214 7.90 -6.59 -2.66
CA GLU A 214 7.03 -5.58 -3.23
C GLU A 214 7.67 -4.92 -4.45
N ARG A 215 8.97 -4.58 -4.39
CA ARG A 215 9.72 -3.93 -5.49
C ARG A 215 9.62 -4.63 -6.86
N PHE A 216 9.41 -5.95 -6.89
CA PHE A 216 9.29 -6.71 -8.14
C PHE A 216 7.85 -7.16 -8.45
N SER A 217 6.88 -6.67 -7.68
CA SER A 217 5.48 -6.99 -7.90
C SER A 217 4.84 -6.09 -8.97
N PRO A 218 3.92 -6.61 -9.78
CA PRO A 218 3.09 -5.77 -10.64
C PRO A 218 2.26 -4.71 -9.88
N TYR A 219 1.94 -4.97 -8.61
CA TYR A 219 1.34 -3.96 -7.73
C TYR A 219 2.24 -2.73 -7.56
N TYR A 220 3.54 -2.93 -7.33
CA TYR A 220 4.52 -1.84 -7.26
C TYR A 220 4.63 -1.05 -8.56
N GLU A 221 4.74 -1.73 -9.70
CA GLU A 221 4.74 -1.07 -11.01
C GLU A 221 3.44 -0.27 -11.25
N GLN A 222 2.29 -0.78 -10.80
CA GLN A 222 1.02 -0.06 -10.88
C GLN A 222 1.02 1.19 -9.99
N GLN A 223 1.53 1.12 -8.75
CA GLN A 223 1.64 2.29 -7.87
C GLN A 223 2.58 3.35 -8.46
N LEU A 224 3.74 2.92 -8.99
CA LEU A 224 4.68 3.84 -9.65
C LEU A 224 4.04 4.54 -10.84
N GLN A 225 3.34 3.80 -11.71
CA GLN A 225 2.65 4.38 -12.88
C GLN A 225 1.60 5.40 -12.44
N PHE A 226 0.71 5.01 -11.52
CA PHE A 226 -0.39 5.85 -11.06
C PHE A 226 0.10 7.17 -10.44
N HIS A 227 1.08 7.09 -9.54
CA HIS A 227 1.61 8.28 -8.89
C HIS A 227 2.51 9.12 -9.80
N SER A 228 3.15 8.51 -10.81
CA SER A 228 3.85 9.29 -11.84
C SER A 228 2.90 10.14 -12.66
N GLU A 229 1.78 9.56 -13.12
CA GLU A 229 0.74 10.30 -13.86
C GLU A 229 0.16 11.43 -13.02
N GLU A 230 -0.09 11.17 -11.74
CA GLU A 230 -0.59 12.14 -10.78
C GLU A 230 0.37 13.33 -10.57
N LEU A 231 1.67 13.07 -10.38
CA LEU A 231 2.66 14.13 -10.20
C LEU A 231 2.88 14.93 -11.49
N VAL A 232 2.92 14.27 -12.66
CA VAL A 232 3.02 14.95 -13.96
C VAL A 232 1.80 15.85 -14.22
N GLY A 233 0.60 15.37 -13.87
CA GLY A 233 -0.64 16.14 -14.00
C GLY A 233 -0.66 17.42 -13.16
N ASN A 234 0.07 17.45 -12.05
CA ASN A 234 0.13 18.58 -11.12
C ASN A 234 1.42 19.43 -11.27
N ARG A 235 2.09 19.37 -12.44
CA ARG A 235 3.39 20.03 -12.66
C ARG A 235 3.42 21.56 -12.48
N ASP A 236 2.27 22.23 -12.52
CA ASP A 236 2.28 23.69 -12.32
C ASP A 236 2.51 24.04 -10.83
N MET A 237 2.23 23.09 -9.92
CA MET A 237 2.45 23.23 -8.47
C MET A 237 3.92 23.32 -8.07
N PHE A 238 4.83 22.93 -8.95
CA PHE A 238 6.26 23.06 -8.73
C PHE A 238 6.76 24.51 -8.60
N ARG A 239 5.94 25.50 -8.99
CA ARG A 239 6.38 26.90 -9.10
C ARG A 239 5.76 27.85 -8.06
N GLU A 240 4.75 27.41 -7.33
CA GLU A 240 3.91 28.31 -6.52
C GLU A 240 4.29 28.33 -5.03
N ASP A 241 4.79 27.21 -4.49
CA ASP A 241 5.13 27.06 -3.07
C ASP A 241 6.47 26.32 -2.94
N ILE A 242 7.43 26.93 -2.24
CA ILE A 242 8.81 26.44 -2.14
C ILE A 242 8.91 25.13 -1.34
N ASP A 243 8.12 25.00 -0.28
CA ASP A 243 8.08 23.77 0.53
C ASP A 243 7.41 22.66 -0.29
N LEU A 244 6.33 22.99 -1.00
CA LEU A 244 5.64 22.06 -1.87
C LEU A 244 6.55 21.56 -3.00
N SER A 245 7.30 22.46 -3.64
CA SER A 245 8.16 22.12 -4.77
C SER A 245 9.30 21.20 -4.34
N GLU A 246 9.96 21.45 -3.21
CA GLU A 246 11.02 20.57 -2.70
C GLU A 246 10.52 19.14 -2.45
N PHE A 247 9.34 18.96 -1.83
CA PHE A 247 8.79 17.62 -1.56
C PHE A 247 8.23 16.94 -2.80
N TYR A 248 7.63 17.69 -3.72
CA TYR A 248 7.22 17.15 -5.02
C TYR A 248 8.44 16.69 -5.83
N VAL A 249 9.51 17.48 -5.84
CA VAL A 249 10.77 17.13 -6.50
C VAL A 249 11.38 15.88 -5.86
N TRP A 250 11.42 15.81 -4.53
CA TRP A 250 11.88 14.61 -3.82
C TRP A 250 11.07 13.36 -4.20
N ALA A 251 9.74 13.40 -4.11
CA ALA A 251 8.88 12.27 -4.46
C ALA A 251 9.04 11.86 -5.95
N ALA A 252 9.18 12.85 -6.84
CA ALA A 252 9.43 12.61 -8.25
C ALA A 252 10.80 11.96 -8.52
N PHE A 253 11.84 12.36 -7.79
CA PHE A 253 13.15 11.72 -7.86
C PHE A 253 13.11 10.29 -7.32
N ASP A 254 12.43 10.03 -6.20
CA ASP A 254 12.30 8.69 -5.64
C ASP A 254 11.63 7.74 -6.64
N ILE A 255 10.55 8.20 -7.31
CA ILE A 255 9.88 7.43 -8.37
C ILE A 255 10.77 7.28 -9.60
N ALA A 256 11.40 8.36 -10.08
CA ALA A 256 12.21 8.30 -11.29
C ALA A 256 13.50 7.47 -11.11
N ALA A 257 14.06 7.43 -9.90
CA ALA A 257 15.21 6.60 -9.57
C ALA A 257 14.92 5.11 -9.77
N THR A 258 13.66 4.68 -9.69
CA THR A 258 13.25 3.29 -9.95
C THR A 258 13.45 2.86 -11.42
N ILE A 259 13.53 3.82 -12.36
CA ILE A 259 13.83 3.54 -13.78
C ILE A 259 15.23 2.95 -13.94
N VAL A 260 16.16 3.31 -13.04
CA VAL A 260 17.56 2.89 -13.06
C VAL A 260 17.73 1.74 -12.07
N PRO A 261 17.69 0.46 -12.50
CA PRO A 261 17.77 -0.65 -11.56
C PRO A 261 19.21 -0.73 -11.00
N PRO A 262 19.43 -1.17 -9.76
CA PRO A 262 20.77 -1.38 -9.21
C PRO A 262 21.61 -2.44 -9.96
N ARG A 263 21.09 -3.08 -11.02
CA ARG A 263 21.70 -4.23 -11.70
C ARG A 263 21.58 -4.28 -13.22
N ARG A 264 20.95 -3.30 -13.88
CA ARG A 264 20.96 -3.22 -15.36
C ARG A 264 21.72 -1.97 -15.75
N GLY A 265 22.96 -2.15 -16.22
CA GLY A 265 23.79 -1.04 -16.72
C GLY A 265 23.27 -0.37 -18.00
N VAL A 266 22.04 -0.66 -18.42
CA VAL A 266 21.41 -0.15 -19.64
C VAL A 266 19.92 0.06 -19.40
N LEU A 267 19.45 1.28 -19.71
CA LEU A 267 18.03 1.64 -19.71
C LEU A 267 17.25 0.77 -20.71
N SER A 268 15.96 0.52 -20.43
CA SER A 268 15.08 -0.15 -21.39
C SER A 268 15.08 0.60 -22.74
N PRO A 269 15.09 -0.06 -23.91
CA PRO A 269 15.05 0.62 -25.22
C PRO A 269 13.89 1.63 -25.36
N ASN A 270 12.79 1.39 -24.64
CA ASN A 270 11.59 2.23 -24.66
C ASN A 270 11.49 3.18 -23.44
N TYR A 271 12.60 3.45 -22.74
CA TYR A 271 12.56 4.32 -21.54
C TYR A 271 12.01 5.72 -21.80
N ARG A 272 12.08 6.21 -23.06
CA ARG A 272 11.56 7.52 -23.45
C ARG A 272 10.04 7.61 -23.44
N SER A 273 9.34 6.47 -23.53
CA SER A 273 7.89 6.39 -23.39
C SER A 273 7.44 6.05 -21.96
N ASP A 274 8.39 5.93 -21.02
CA ASP A 274 8.10 5.67 -19.61
C ASP A 274 7.66 6.98 -18.93
N ILE A 275 6.51 6.97 -18.26
CA ILE A 275 5.97 8.15 -17.58
C ILE A 275 6.93 8.67 -16.50
N ARG A 276 7.73 7.79 -15.88
CA ARG A 276 8.72 8.17 -14.88
C ARG A 276 9.84 9.00 -15.51
N PHE A 277 10.17 8.74 -16.78
CA PHE A 277 11.14 9.53 -17.52
C PHE A 277 10.56 10.91 -17.88
N GLU A 278 9.27 10.98 -18.22
CA GLU A 278 8.58 12.27 -18.39
C GLU A 278 8.55 13.07 -17.08
N LEU A 279 8.28 12.41 -15.95
CA LEU A 279 8.32 13.01 -14.62
C LEU A 279 9.70 13.61 -14.31
N LEU A 280 10.78 12.89 -14.61
CA LEU A 280 12.14 13.40 -14.46
C LEU A 280 12.40 14.64 -15.34
N LEU A 281 11.88 14.66 -16.58
CA LEU A 281 11.95 15.85 -17.44
C LEU A 281 11.12 17.02 -16.93
N ALA A 282 9.96 16.76 -16.32
CA ALA A 282 9.09 17.79 -15.72
C ALA A 282 9.77 18.46 -14.52
N VAL A 283 10.50 17.69 -13.72
CA VAL A 283 11.34 18.20 -12.62
C VAL A 283 12.54 18.99 -13.14
N TRP A 284 13.27 18.45 -14.14
CA TRP A 284 14.49 19.08 -14.66
C TRP A 284 14.26 20.43 -15.37
N ARG A 285 13.04 20.67 -15.89
CA ARG A 285 12.69 21.89 -16.65
C ARG A 285 12.21 23.06 -15.78
N GLN A 286 12.36 22.95 -14.47
CA GLN A 286 12.11 24.04 -13.51
C GLN A 286 13.36 24.90 -13.34
#